data_AF-U1GGC3-F1
#
_entry.id   AF-U1GGC3-F1
#
_cell.length_a   1.000
_cell.length_b   1.000
_cell.length_c   1.000
_cell.angle_alpha   90.00
_cell.angle_beta   90.00
_cell.angle_gamma   90.00
#
_symmetry.space_group_name_H-M   'P 1'
#
loop_
_entity.id
_entity.type
_entity.pdbx_description
1 polymer ?
#
loop_
_entity_poly.entity_id
_entity_poly.type
_entity_poly.pdbx_seq_one_letter_code
_entity_poly.pdbx_strand_id
1 'polypeptide(L)'
;MPHLHTQPHGHDMTISAWIMRRQDGEVKALVHRHRKLNIWLQPGGHIEHTENPWQALAHELREETGYELSQLRVLQALPAVEGCIHDVMHPAPVAVNTHSPYPGHFHSDLVMAMITDEDPVGEPGPGESRELAWMSPDEFAALDGAEHDAVQIMTMIARNVVGAWSEVPATAFTLDDAPEPLTETVQNPESVGETPALQDANLRRPRTDKSGSDGGAEPSATSSTDDGVNESSQPQ
;
A
#
# COMPACT_ATOMS: atom_id res chain seq x y z
N MET A 1 12.64 16.01 -9.02
CA MET A 1 11.77 17.19 -8.90
C MET A 1 12.39 18.12 -7.85
N PRO A 2 12.06 19.41 -7.80
CA PRO A 2 12.47 20.26 -6.67
C PRO A 2 11.80 19.77 -5.38
N HIS A 3 12.56 19.72 -4.28
CA HIS A 3 12.01 19.35 -2.96
C HIS A 3 11.09 20.44 -2.44
N LEU A 4 9.93 20.06 -1.91
CA LEU A 4 8.97 21.02 -1.33
C LEU A 4 9.49 21.53 0.01
N HIS A 5 10.07 20.64 0.81
CA HIS A 5 10.64 20.96 2.11
C HIS A 5 12.17 20.96 2.06
N THR A 6 12.76 22.14 1.88
CA THR A 6 14.22 22.33 1.77
C THR A 6 14.95 22.52 3.10
N GLN A 7 14.24 22.47 4.24
CA GLN A 7 14.83 22.64 5.56
C GLN A 7 15.43 21.30 6.07
N PRO A 8 16.41 21.32 7.00
CA PRO A 8 16.86 20.11 7.66
C PRO A 8 15.69 19.37 8.31
N HIS A 9 15.61 18.05 8.12
CA HIS A 9 14.45 17.24 8.54
C HIS A 9 13.14 17.62 7.84
N GLY A 10 13.20 18.15 6.62
CA GLY A 10 12.04 18.28 5.74
C GLY A 10 11.51 16.90 5.32
N HIS A 11 10.19 16.75 5.31
CA HIS A 11 9.49 15.56 4.83
C HIS A 11 8.68 15.92 3.61
N ASP A 12 9.05 15.42 2.43
CA ASP A 12 8.19 15.49 1.26
C ASP A 12 7.19 14.33 1.31
N MET A 13 5.94 14.60 0.95
CA MET A 13 4.93 13.55 0.80
C MET A 13 5.11 12.91 -0.58
N THR A 14 5.17 11.58 -0.62
CA THR A 14 5.28 10.82 -1.86
C THR A 14 4.17 9.79 -1.96
N ILE A 15 3.92 9.33 -3.18
CA ILE A 15 3.03 8.19 -3.44
C ILE A 15 3.69 7.29 -4.47
N SER A 16 3.63 5.98 -4.22
CA SER A 16 4.23 4.96 -5.08
C SER A 16 3.29 3.78 -5.28
N ALA A 17 3.50 3.01 -6.34
CA ALA A 17 2.68 1.85 -6.63
C ALA A 17 3.50 0.60 -6.99
N TRP A 18 3.28 -0.46 -6.24
CA TRP A 18 3.63 -1.81 -6.67
C TRP A 18 2.53 -2.34 -7.59
N ILE A 19 2.72 -2.18 -8.90
CA ILE A 19 1.83 -2.77 -9.92
C ILE A 19 2.20 -4.24 -10.09
N MET A 20 1.30 -5.13 -9.69
CA MET A 20 1.50 -6.57 -9.74
C MET A 20 0.87 -7.17 -11.02
N ARG A 21 1.43 -8.28 -11.50
CA ARG A 21 0.85 -9.10 -12.56
C ARG A 21 1.16 -10.58 -12.28
N ARG A 22 0.22 -11.47 -12.58
CA ARG A 22 0.50 -12.91 -12.60
C ARG A 22 1.10 -13.28 -13.95
N GLN A 23 2.33 -13.80 -13.94
CA GLN A 23 3.04 -14.21 -15.15
C GLN A 23 3.78 -15.52 -14.89
N ASP A 24 3.68 -16.48 -15.80
CA ASP A 24 4.37 -17.78 -15.74
C ASP A 24 4.15 -18.55 -14.42
N GLY A 25 2.97 -18.38 -13.80
CA GLY A 25 2.61 -19.03 -12.53
C GLY A 25 3.10 -18.31 -11.27
N GLU A 26 3.81 -17.18 -11.42
CA GLU A 26 4.32 -16.37 -10.32
C GLU A 26 3.66 -14.99 -10.29
N VAL A 27 3.73 -14.32 -9.14
CA VAL A 27 3.34 -12.91 -9.01
C VAL A 27 4.60 -12.07 -9.18
N LYS A 28 4.60 -11.20 -10.19
CA LYS A 28 5.67 -10.25 -10.47
C LYS A 28 5.18 -8.82 -10.26
N ALA A 29 6.10 -7.89 -10.01
CA ALA A 29 5.80 -6.46 -10.00
C ALA A 29 6.54 -5.74 -11.12
N LEU A 30 5.93 -4.67 -11.61
CA LEU A 30 6.56 -3.75 -12.54
C LEU A 30 7.56 -2.88 -11.80
N VAL A 31 8.78 -2.82 -12.32
CA VAL A 31 9.80 -1.86 -11.92
C VAL A 31 10.29 -1.09 -13.14
N HIS A 32 10.65 0.18 -12.94
CA HIS A 32 11.25 1.02 -13.95
C HIS A 32 12.67 1.41 -13.54
N ARG A 33 13.56 1.60 -14.52
CA ARG A 33 14.92 2.06 -14.26
C ARG A 33 14.90 3.57 -14.07
N HIS A 34 15.01 4.05 -12.83
CA HIS A 34 14.98 5.49 -12.57
C HIS A 34 16.14 6.21 -13.27
N ARG A 35 15.84 7.16 -14.17
CA ARG A 35 16.81 7.75 -15.11
C ARG A 35 18.05 8.36 -14.46
N LYS A 36 17.88 9.12 -13.36
CA LYS A 36 18.99 9.85 -12.71
C LYS A 36 19.81 8.99 -11.77
N LEU A 37 19.13 8.21 -10.94
CA LEU A 37 19.75 7.34 -9.93
C LEU A 37 20.32 6.06 -10.53
N ASN A 38 19.84 5.64 -11.70
CA ASN A 38 20.24 4.40 -12.35
C ASN A 38 20.11 3.21 -11.37
N ILE A 39 18.93 3.09 -10.76
CA ILE A 39 18.48 1.97 -9.91
C ILE A 39 17.09 1.56 -10.35
N TRP A 40 16.67 0.34 -10.02
CA TRP A 40 15.32 -0.16 -10.32
C TRP A 40 14.40 0.15 -9.14
N LEU A 41 13.26 0.76 -9.42
CA LEU A 41 12.28 1.16 -8.41
C LEU A 41 10.86 0.82 -8.89
N GLN A 42 9.91 0.79 -7.97
CA GLN A 42 8.50 0.90 -8.29
C GLN A 42 8.19 2.33 -8.80
N PRO A 43 7.20 2.50 -9.70
CA PRO A 43 6.81 3.83 -10.16
C PRO A 43 6.17 4.66 -9.04
N GLY A 44 6.38 5.97 -9.09
CA GLY A 44 5.88 6.92 -8.08
C GLY A 44 6.76 8.14 -7.92
N GLY A 45 6.26 9.10 -7.14
CA GLY A 45 6.92 10.40 -7.04
C GLY A 45 6.37 11.29 -5.94
N HIS A 46 6.70 12.58 -6.04
CA HIS A 46 6.28 13.58 -5.06
C HIS A 46 4.82 13.96 -5.29
N ILE A 47 4.11 14.26 -4.21
CA ILE A 47 2.80 14.88 -4.27
C ILE A 47 3.02 16.40 -4.24
N GLU A 48 2.70 17.08 -5.34
CA GLU A 48 2.88 18.52 -5.49
C GLU A 48 1.82 19.33 -4.73
N HIS A 49 2.07 20.64 -4.55
CA HIS A 49 1.17 21.51 -3.78
C HIS A 49 -0.22 21.73 -4.37
N THR A 50 -0.40 21.43 -5.66
CA THR A 50 -1.62 21.72 -6.41
C THR A 50 -2.38 20.46 -6.80
N GLU A 51 -2.12 19.35 -6.12
CA GLU A 51 -2.76 18.08 -6.40
C GLU A 51 -3.02 17.27 -5.13
N ASN A 52 -3.96 16.34 -5.24
CA ASN A 52 -4.19 15.31 -4.24
C ASN A 52 -3.32 14.07 -4.52
N PRO A 53 -3.16 13.15 -3.56
CA PRO A 53 -2.32 11.98 -3.73
C PRO A 53 -2.70 11.12 -4.94
N TRP A 54 -4.00 11.01 -5.25
CA TRP A 54 -4.45 10.15 -6.34
C TRP A 54 -4.19 10.75 -7.73
N GLN A 55 -4.29 12.08 -7.86
CA GLN A 55 -3.82 12.82 -9.03
C GLN A 55 -2.32 12.60 -9.25
N ALA A 56 -1.53 12.75 -8.18
CA ALA A 56 -0.08 12.56 -8.23
C ALA A 56 0.29 11.17 -8.77
N LEU A 57 -0.29 10.12 -8.18
CA LEU A 57 -0.01 8.76 -8.64
C LEU A 57 -0.46 8.54 -10.09
N ALA A 58 -1.63 9.07 -10.49
CA ALA A 58 -2.13 8.89 -11.84
C ALA A 58 -1.18 9.47 -12.91
N HIS A 59 -0.61 10.67 -12.68
CA HIS A 59 0.36 11.20 -13.64
C HIS A 59 1.70 10.48 -13.58
N GLU A 60 2.20 10.10 -12.39
CA GLU A 60 3.49 9.41 -12.26
C GLU A 60 3.44 8.06 -12.97
N LEU A 61 2.36 7.30 -12.81
CA LEU A 61 2.16 6.05 -13.53
C LEU A 61 2.19 6.26 -15.05
N ARG A 62 1.45 7.26 -15.54
CA ARG A 62 1.42 7.56 -16.98
C ARG A 62 2.81 7.97 -17.50
N GLU A 63 3.53 8.82 -16.77
CA GLU A 63 4.83 9.35 -17.19
C GLU A 63 5.94 8.31 -17.11
N GLU A 64 6.00 7.51 -16.05
CA GLU A 64 7.09 6.57 -15.84
C GLU A 64 6.88 5.23 -16.53
N THR A 65 5.62 4.86 -16.81
CA THR A 65 5.29 3.51 -17.27
C THR A 65 4.38 3.44 -18.50
N GLY A 66 3.63 4.51 -18.81
CA GLY A 66 2.65 4.53 -19.88
C GLY A 66 1.32 3.84 -19.54
N TYR A 67 1.11 3.40 -18.29
CA TYR A 67 -0.18 2.89 -17.83
C TYR A 67 -1.16 4.03 -17.56
N GLU A 68 -2.42 3.80 -17.93
CA GLU A 68 -3.55 4.62 -17.52
C GLU A 68 -4.34 3.93 -16.40
N LEU A 69 -5.03 4.69 -15.54
CA LEU A 69 -5.84 4.12 -14.46
C LEU A 69 -6.90 3.12 -14.97
N SER A 70 -7.37 3.27 -16.20
CA SER A 70 -8.34 2.34 -16.80
C SER A 70 -7.82 0.91 -16.97
N GLN A 71 -6.49 0.71 -16.95
CA GLN A 71 -5.84 -0.59 -17.07
C GLN A 71 -5.51 -1.23 -15.73
N LEU A 72 -5.82 -0.54 -14.63
CA LEU A 72 -5.34 -0.88 -13.30
C LEU A 72 -6.50 -1.10 -12.34
N ARG A 73 -6.26 -2.02 -11.40
CA ARG A 73 -7.14 -2.27 -10.26
C ARG A 73 -6.33 -2.07 -8.98
N VAL A 74 -6.88 -1.33 -8.03
CA VAL A 74 -6.26 -1.10 -6.71
C VAL A 74 -6.68 -2.23 -5.78
N LEU A 75 -5.73 -2.78 -5.03
CA LEU A 75 -6.00 -3.80 -4.03
C LEU A 75 -6.41 -3.10 -2.73
N GLN A 76 -7.61 -3.41 -2.23
CA GLN A 76 -8.18 -2.80 -1.02
C GLN A 76 -8.59 -3.86 0.02
N ALA A 77 -8.18 -3.65 1.27
CA ALA A 77 -8.53 -4.53 2.39
C ALA A 77 -9.97 -4.33 2.88
N LEU A 78 -10.44 -3.09 2.78
CA LEU A 78 -11.76 -2.67 3.23
C LEU A 78 -12.61 -2.27 2.03
N PRO A 79 -13.95 -2.44 2.10
CA PRO A 79 -14.86 -1.86 1.13
C PRO A 79 -14.71 -0.33 1.05
N ALA A 80 -15.08 0.25 -0.09
CA ALA A 80 -15.15 1.68 -0.25
C ALA A 80 -16.17 2.29 0.74
N VAL A 81 -15.88 3.49 1.23
CA VAL A 81 -16.85 4.27 1.98
C VAL A 81 -17.86 4.86 1.00
N GLU A 82 -19.12 4.48 1.15
CA GLU A 82 -20.21 4.96 0.30
C GLU A 82 -20.92 6.18 0.90
N GLY A 83 -21.52 7.01 0.05
CA GLY A 83 -22.37 8.12 0.48
C GLY A 83 -21.63 9.36 0.99
N CYS A 84 -20.32 9.47 0.77
CA CYS A 84 -19.57 10.71 0.99
C CYS A 84 -20.08 11.80 0.04
N ILE A 85 -20.58 12.91 0.60
CA ILE A 85 -21.15 14.04 -0.16
C ILE A 85 -20.21 15.25 -0.25
N HIS A 86 -19.18 15.29 0.59
CA HIS A 86 -18.26 16.43 0.70
C HIS A 86 -16.80 16.01 0.51
N ASP A 87 -16.44 14.83 1.01
CA ASP A 87 -15.08 14.31 0.89
C ASP A 87 -14.92 13.51 -0.40
N VAL A 88 -13.80 13.71 -1.08
CA VAL A 88 -13.30 12.76 -2.09
C VAL A 88 -12.55 11.65 -1.35
N MET A 89 -13.05 10.43 -1.46
CA MET A 89 -12.37 9.26 -0.91
C MET A 89 -11.30 8.77 -1.87
N HIS A 90 -10.06 8.67 -1.39
CA HIS A 90 -8.95 8.02 -2.08
C HIS A 90 -8.78 6.59 -1.58
N PRO A 91 -8.08 5.72 -2.34
CA PRO A 91 -7.81 4.36 -1.87
C PRO A 91 -6.95 4.38 -0.61
N ALA A 92 -7.14 3.39 0.26
CA ALA A 92 -6.26 3.20 1.39
C ALA A 92 -4.91 2.64 0.91
N PRO A 93 -3.77 3.18 1.37
CA PRO A 93 -2.46 2.62 1.04
C PRO A 93 -2.28 1.25 1.70
N VAL A 94 -1.53 0.37 1.04
CA VAL A 94 -1.16 -0.95 1.58
C VAL A 94 -0.14 -0.81 2.72
N ALA A 95 0.66 0.25 2.68
CA ALA A 95 1.60 0.63 3.71
C ALA A 95 1.86 2.14 3.69
N VAL A 96 2.24 2.70 4.83
CA VAL A 96 2.78 4.06 4.94
C VAL A 96 4.12 3.96 5.62
N ASN A 97 5.16 4.53 5.02
CA ASN A 97 6.50 4.53 5.59
C ASN A 97 7.14 5.92 5.55
N THR A 98 8.23 6.09 6.28
CA THR A 98 9.14 7.22 6.10
C THR A 98 10.53 6.67 5.84
N HIS A 99 11.16 7.12 4.77
CA HIS A 99 12.53 6.75 4.42
C HIS A 99 13.33 7.99 4.01
N SER A 100 14.66 7.84 3.94
CA SER A 100 15.57 8.93 3.59
C SER A 100 16.27 8.59 2.27
N PRO A 101 15.83 9.14 1.13
CA PRO A 101 16.48 8.89 -0.15
C PRO A 101 17.86 9.55 -0.22
N TYR A 102 18.07 10.63 0.55
CA TYR A 102 19.33 11.37 0.65
C TYR A 102 19.54 11.86 2.10
N PRO A 103 20.80 11.94 2.59
CA PRO A 103 21.08 12.40 3.94
C PRO A 103 20.42 13.74 4.29
N GLY A 104 19.62 13.76 5.35
CA GLY A 104 18.97 14.97 5.87
C GLY A 104 17.64 15.34 5.23
N HIS A 105 17.16 14.53 4.27
CA HIS A 105 15.87 14.68 3.62
C HIS A 105 15.05 13.38 3.74
N PHE A 106 13.74 13.50 3.92
CA PHE A 106 12.86 12.38 4.19
C PHE A 106 11.67 12.40 3.24
N HIS A 107 11.24 11.21 2.82
CA HIS A 107 9.96 11.01 2.14
C HIS A 107 9.02 10.28 3.07
N SER A 108 7.77 10.74 3.16
CA SER A 108 6.68 9.98 3.79
C SER A 108 5.78 9.45 2.69
N ASP A 109 5.87 8.13 2.46
CA ASP A 109 5.35 7.50 1.25
C ASP A 109 4.02 6.79 1.51
N LEU A 110 3.03 7.09 0.67
CA LEU A 110 1.80 6.32 0.54
C LEU A 110 2.04 5.19 -0.47
N VAL A 111 2.18 3.96 0.02
CA VAL A 111 2.43 2.82 -0.86
C VAL A 111 1.10 2.23 -1.32
N MET A 112 0.87 2.19 -2.62
CA MET A 112 -0.28 1.52 -3.23
C MET A 112 0.10 0.13 -3.73
N ALA A 113 -0.82 -0.81 -3.60
CA ALA A 113 -0.75 -2.11 -4.26
C ALA A 113 -1.79 -2.15 -5.37
N MET A 114 -1.34 -2.39 -6.60
CA MET A 114 -2.21 -2.43 -7.77
C MET A 114 -1.99 -3.76 -8.50
N ILE A 115 -2.92 -4.12 -9.38
CA ILE A 115 -2.80 -5.30 -10.24
C ILE A 115 -3.29 -4.99 -11.64
N THR A 116 -2.66 -5.61 -12.63
CA THR A 116 -3.07 -5.57 -14.03
C THR A 116 -2.83 -6.90 -14.71
N ASP A 117 -3.54 -7.11 -15.81
CA ASP A 117 -3.41 -8.20 -16.77
C ASP A 117 -3.13 -7.68 -18.19
N GLU A 118 -2.94 -6.37 -18.33
CA GLU A 118 -2.75 -5.67 -19.61
C GLU A 118 -1.36 -5.04 -19.68
N ASP A 119 -0.79 -4.92 -20.88
CA ASP A 119 0.39 -4.10 -21.14
C ASP A 119 0.04 -2.61 -21.22
N PRO A 120 0.97 -1.68 -20.94
CA PRO A 120 0.66 -0.25 -20.93
C PRO A 120 0.17 0.19 -22.32
N VAL A 121 -0.87 1.05 -22.35
CA VAL A 121 -1.37 1.63 -23.61
C VAL A 121 -0.41 2.65 -24.21
N GLY A 122 0.45 3.24 -23.38
CA GLY A 122 1.43 4.24 -23.75
C GLY A 122 2.86 3.78 -23.54
N GLU A 123 3.77 4.69 -23.82
CA GLU A 123 5.19 4.55 -23.53
C GLU A 123 5.57 5.56 -22.46
N PRO A 124 6.64 5.31 -21.67
CA PRO A 124 7.17 6.31 -20.76
C PRO A 124 7.41 7.66 -21.44
N GLY A 125 7.10 8.72 -20.71
CA GLY A 125 7.06 10.10 -21.17
C GLY A 125 8.43 10.66 -21.58
N PRO A 126 8.45 11.82 -22.25
CA PRO A 126 9.69 12.46 -22.67
C PRO A 126 10.54 12.83 -21.45
N GLY A 127 11.70 12.20 -21.33
CA GLY A 127 12.61 12.45 -20.22
C GLY A 127 12.66 11.31 -19.20
N GLU A 128 11.82 10.30 -19.35
CA GLU A 128 11.88 9.09 -18.54
C GLU A 128 12.71 7.99 -19.20
N SER A 129 13.11 7.00 -18.38
CA SER A 129 13.69 5.78 -18.90
C SER A 129 12.62 4.92 -19.57
N ARG A 130 12.98 4.22 -20.64
CA ARG A 130 12.11 3.25 -21.30
C ARG A 130 12.33 1.82 -20.80
N GLU A 131 13.25 1.64 -19.85
CA GLU A 131 13.57 0.34 -19.30
C GLU A 131 12.55 0.00 -18.21
N LEU A 132 11.62 -0.88 -18.59
CA LEU A 132 10.62 -1.49 -17.72
C LEU A 132 10.90 -2.99 -17.59
N ALA A 133 10.66 -3.55 -16.41
CA ALA A 133 10.83 -4.98 -16.18
C ALA A 133 9.77 -5.52 -15.22
N TRP A 134 9.33 -6.75 -15.49
CA TRP A 134 8.50 -7.52 -14.57
C TRP A 134 9.39 -8.45 -13.77
N MET A 135 9.44 -8.26 -12.45
CA MET A 135 10.31 -9.03 -11.57
C MET A 135 9.52 -9.71 -10.46
N SER A 136 9.87 -10.95 -10.13
CA SER A 136 9.47 -11.58 -8.87
C SER A 136 10.21 -10.93 -7.70
N PRO A 137 9.75 -11.11 -6.45
CA PRO A 137 10.46 -10.56 -5.29
C PRO A 137 11.91 -11.05 -5.19
N ASP A 138 12.17 -12.31 -5.57
CA ASP A 138 13.51 -12.89 -5.55
C ASP A 138 14.40 -12.32 -6.68
N GLU A 139 13.83 -12.08 -7.87
CA GLU A 139 14.53 -11.41 -8.98
C GLU A 139 14.90 -9.97 -8.60
N PHE A 140 13.97 -9.22 -7.99
CA PHE A 140 14.22 -7.85 -7.55
C PHE A 140 15.28 -7.79 -6.44
N ALA A 141 15.21 -8.71 -5.46
CA ALA A 141 16.18 -8.80 -4.37
C ALA A 141 17.62 -9.10 -4.83
N ALA A 142 17.78 -9.70 -6.01
CA ALA A 142 19.09 -10.02 -6.58
C ALA A 142 19.75 -8.83 -7.29
N LEU A 143 19.05 -7.70 -7.46
CA LEU A 143 19.61 -6.51 -8.12
C LEU A 143 20.54 -5.71 -7.21
N ASP A 144 21.61 -5.18 -7.80
CA ASP A 144 22.44 -4.18 -7.15
C ASP A 144 21.62 -2.91 -6.88
N GLY A 145 21.60 -2.49 -5.60
CA GLY A 145 20.87 -1.30 -5.16
C GLY A 145 19.39 -1.54 -4.86
N ALA A 146 18.89 -2.78 -4.90
CA ALA A 146 17.58 -3.10 -4.36
C ALA A 146 17.55 -2.86 -2.85
N GLU A 147 16.75 -1.88 -2.41
CA GLU A 147 16.61 -1.62 -0.99
C GLU A 147 15.89 -2.77 -0.29
N HIS A 148 16.44 -3.21 0.84
CA HIS A 148 15.90 -4.32 1.60
C HIS A 148 14.41 -4.13 1.93
N ASP A 149 14.02 -2.92 2.33
CA ASP A 149 12.64 -2.64 2.74
C ASP A 149 11.68 -2.63 1.54
N ALA A 150 12.12 -2.16 0.37
CA ALA A 150 11.37 -2.27 -0.87
C ALA A 150 11.12 -3.74 -1.25
N VAL A 151 12.13 -4.60 -1.10
CA VAL A 151 12.01 -6.06 -1.30
C VAL A 151 10.99 -6.66 -0.31
N GLN A 152 11.02 -6.28 0.96
CA GLN A 152 10.09 -6.81 1.96
C GLN A 152 8.64 -6.34 1.70
N ILE A 153 8.44 -5.09 1.31
CA ILE A 153 7.12 -4.56 0.95
C ILE A 153 6.57 -5.30 -0.27
N MET A 154 7.36 -5.41 -1.35
CA MET A 154 6.98 -6.15 -2.55
C MET A 154 6.66 -7.61 -2.23
N THR A 155 7.46 -8.27 -1.40
CA THR A 155 7.24 -9.65 -0.96
C THR A 155 5.94 -9.79 -0.16
N MET A 156 5.68 -8.85 0.75
CA MET A 156 4.47 -8.84 1.57
C MET A 156 3.23 -8.68 0.70
N ILE A 157 3.26 -7.79 -0.30
CA ILE A 157 2.16 -7.59 -1.25
C ILE A 157 1.94 -8.86 -2.08
N ALA A 158 2.99 -9.39 -2.69
CA ALA A 158 2.90 -10.57 -3.55
C ALA A 158 2.34 -11.80 -2.82
N ARG A 159 2.72 -11.99 -1.55
CA ARG A 159 2.34 -13.19 -0.77
C ARG A 159 1.02 -13.04 -0.02
N ASN A 160 0.70 -11.85 0.49
CA ASN A 160 -0.38 -11.67 1.47
C ASN A 160 -1.52 -10.78 0.97
N VAL A 161 -1.32 -10.00 -0.11
CA VAL A 161 -2.31 -9.05 -0.62
C VAL A 161 -2.90 -9.55 -1.93
N VAL A 162 -2.07 -9.97 -2.88
CA VAL A 162 -2.51 -10.43 -4.20
C VAL A 162 -3.36 -11.71 -4.10
N GLY A 163 -4.64 -11.59 -4.47
CA GLY A 163 -5.63 -12.68 -4.37
C GLY A 163 -6.32 -12.81 -3.00
N ALA A 164 -5.93 -11.99 -2.02
CA ALA A 164 -6.58 -11.92 -0.71
C ALA A 164 -7.44 -10.65 -0.55
N TRP A 165 -6.97 -9.52 -1.08
CA TRP A 165 -7.66 -8.23 -1.03
C TRP A 165 -8.59 -8.04 -2.24
N SER A 166 -9.57 -7.15 -2.09
CA SER A 166 -10.53 -6.87 -3.16
C SER A 166 -9.88 -6.05 -4.26
N GLU A 167 -10.13 -6.41 -5.52
CA GLU A 167 -9.72 -5.64 -6.69
C GLU A 167 -10.78 -4.59 -7.03
N VAL A 168 -10.44 -3.31 -6.85
CA VAL A 168 -11.32 -2.18 -7.18
C VAL A 168 -10.78 -1.49 -8.42
N PRO A 169 -11.56 -1.24 -9.49
CA PRO A 169 -11.10 -0.47 -10.63
C PRO A 169 -10.48 0.86 -10.19
N ALA A 170 -9.28 1.20 -10.67
CA ALA A 170 -8.62 2.42 -10.23
C ALA A 170 -9.40 3.69 -10.64
N THR A 171 -10.21 3.59 -11.70
CA THR A 171 -11.15 4.63 -12.15
C THR A 171 -12.38 4.80 -11.25
N ALA A 172 -12.58 3.95 -10.24
CA ALA A 172 -13.64 4.13 -9.25
C ALA A 172 -13.34 5.29 -8.28
N PHE A 173 -12.08 5.73 -8.20
CA PHE A 173 -11.65 6.86 -7.39
C PHE A 173 -11.50 8.08 -8.28
N THR A 174 -12.16 9.17 -7.93
CA THR A 174 -12.15 10.39 -8.76
C THR A 174 -10.80 11.10 -8.71
N LEU A 175 -10.47 11.75 -9.82
CA LEU A 175 -9.37 12.71 -9.94
C LEU A 175 -9.85 14.16 -9.77
N ASP A 176 -11.15 14.38 -9.58
CA ASP A 176 -11.70 15.71 -9.31
C ASP A 176 -11.29 16.20 -7.92
N ASP A 177 -11.20 17.51 -7.78
CA ASP A 177 -11.03 18.14 -6.46
C ASP A 177 -12.28 17.92 -5.59
N ALA A 178 -12.09 18.01 -4.27
CA ALA A 178 -13.21 17.93 -3.34
C ALA A 178 -14.25 19.04 -3.63
N PRO A 179 -15.55 18.74 -3.53
CA PRO A 179 -16.61 19.74 -3.60
C PRO A 179 -16.39 20.92 -2.63
N GLU A 180 -16.98 22.07 -2.96
CA GLU A 180 -16.92 23.27 -2.12
C GLU A 180 -17.28 22.98 -0.64
N PRO A 181 -16.63 23.66 0.32
CA PRO A 181 -16.87 23.50 1.75
C PRO A 181 -18.35 23.58 2.14
N LEU A 182 -18.78 22.66 3.00
CA LEU A 182 -20.11 22.68 3.61
C LEU A 182 -20.37 23.90 4.52
N THR A 183 -19.38 24.77 4.74
CA THR A 183 -19.42 25.87 5.70
C THR A 183 -20.43 26.96 5.38
N GLU A 184 -21.01 27.01 4.16
CA GLU A 184 -22.12 27.91 3.84
C GLU A 184 -23.51 27.24 3.83
N THR A 185 -23.58 25.91 3.69
CA THR A 185 -24.85 25.17 3.53
C THR A 185 -25.34 24.46 4.80
N VAL A 186 -24.48 24.25 5.81
CA VAL A 186 -24.87 23.63 7.10
C VAL A 186 -25.31 24.71 8.10
N GLN A 187 -26.16 25.65 7.69
CA GLN A 187 -26.92 26.49 8.62
C GLN A 187 -28.30 25.91 8.94
N ASN A 188 -28.69 24.77 8.36
CA ASN A 188 -29.95 24.12 8.69
C ASN A 188 -29.80 22.59 8.78
N PRO A 189 -29.68 22.01 10.00
CA PRO A 189 -29.50 20.56 10.17
C PRO A 189 -30.71 19.71 9.76
N GLU A 190 -31.85 20.31 9.37
CA GLU A 190 -33.05 19.59 8.92
C GLU A 190 -33.02 19.19 7.43
N SER A 191 -32.02 19.61 6.64
CA SER A 191 -31.96 19.28 5.20
C SER A 191 -31.11 18.06 4.86
N VAL A 192 -30.46 17.42 5.83
CA VAL A 192 -29.77 16.15 5.61
C VAL A 192 -30.81 15.05 5.76
N GLY A 193 -31.29 14.53 4.64
CA GLY A 193 -32.22 13.39 4.62
C GLY A 193 -31.69 12.22 5.45
N GLU A 194 -32.61 11.45 6.03
CA GLU A 194 -32.29 10.34 6.93
C GLU A 194 -31.15 9.47 6.38
N THR A 195 -30.10 9.30 7.19
CA THR A 195 -29.02 8.37 6.90
C THR A 195 -29.64 6.97 6.71
N PRO A 196 -29.40 6.28 5.58
CA PRO A 196 -29.91 4.92 5.42
C PRO A 196 -29.38 4.08 6.58
N ALA A 197 -30.27 3.34 7.25
CA ALA A 197 -29.87 2.44 8.31
C ALA A 197 -28.80 1.50 7.77
N LEU A 198 -27.62 1.48 8.42
CA LEU A 198 -26.60 0.45 8.23
C LEU A 198 -27.30 -0.91 8.41
N GLN A 199 -27.55 -1.61 7.30
CA GLN A 199 -27.96 -3.00 7.36
C GLN A 199 -26.78 -3.77 7.94
N ASP A 200 -26.99 -4.45 9.07
CA ASP A 200 -26.02 -5.32 9.72
C ASP A 200 -25.42 -6.28 8.67
N ALA A 201 -24.26 -5.90 8.13
CA ALA A 201 -23.42 -6.79 7.36
C ALA A 201 -22.94 -7.84 8.35
N ASN A 202 -23.61 -8.99 8.35
CA ASN A 202 -23.24 -10.18 9.07
C ASN A 202 -21.73 -10.45 8.92
N LEU A 203 -20.93 -9.96 9.88
CA LEU A 203 -19.56 -10.40 10.13
C LEU A 203 -19.63 -11.82 10.71
N ARG A 204 -20.03 -12.78 9.87
CA ARG A 204 -19.85 -14.21 10.16
C ARG A 204 -18.35 -14.50 10.06
N ARG A 205 -17.66 -14.45 11.21
CA ARG A 205 -16.39 -15.15 11.37
C ARG A 205 -16.60 -16.63 10.99
N PRO A 206 -15.65 -17.28 10.30
CA PRO A 206 -15.70 -18.73 10.16
C PRO A 206 -15.59 -19.34 11.57
N ARG A 207 -16.65 -20.01 12.02
CA ARG A 207 -16.57 -20.94 13.16
C ARG A 207 -15.70 -22.11 12.73
N THR A 208 -14.57 -22.30 13.39
CA THR A 208 -13.88 -23.58 13.36
C THR A 208 -14.63 -24.54 14.28
N ASP A 209 -15.47 -25.39 13.70
CA ASP A 209 -16.01 -26.55 14.41
C ASP A 209 -14.87 -27.55 14.65
N LYS A 210 -14.51 -27.73 15.92
CA LYS A 210 -13.94 -28.98 16.43
C LYS A 210 -14.72 -29.40 17.66
N SER A 211 -15.83 -30.08 17.45
CA SER A 211 -16.39 -31.02 18.42
C SER A 211 -15.64 -32.35 18.27
N GLY A 212 -14.79 -32.66 19.24
CA GLY A 212 -14.19 -33.97 19.43
C GLY A 212 -14.12 -34.24 20.93
N SER A 213 -14.86 -35.24 21.36
CA SER A 213 -15.02 -35.75 22.72
C SER A 213 -13.77 -36.44 23.28
N ASP A 214 -13.87 -36.75 24.58
CA ASP A 214 -12.95 -37.51 25.46
C ASP A 214 -11.83 -36.66 26.09
N GLY A 215 -11.58 -36.67 27.40
CA GLY A 215 -12.09 -37.50 28.48
C GLY A 215 -11.04 -37.48 29.61
N GLY A 216 -11.47 -37.31 30.85
CA GLY A 216 -10.78 -37.84 32.03
C GLY A 216 -9.63 -37.04 32.67
N ALA A 217 -9.77 -36.93 34.00
CA ALA A 217 -8.73 -36.87 35.04
C ALA A 217 -8.16 -35.49 35.46
N GLU A 218 -8.71 -35.01 36.58
CA GLU A 218 -7.98 -34.35 37.69
C GLU A 218 -6.75 -35.19 38.14
N PRO A 219 -5.69 -34.59 38.71
CA PRO A 219 -5.75 -34.16 40.12
C PRO A 219 -4.98 -32.89 40.53
N SER A 220 -5.33 -32.50 41.75
CA SER A 220 -4.85 -31.45 42.64
C SER A 220 -3.38 -31.53 43.09
N ALA A 221 -2.78 -30.34 43.29
CA ALA A 221 -1.93 -29.85 44.39
C ALA A 221 -0.85 -30.75 45.06
N THR A 222 0.38 -30.24 45.14
CA THR A 222 1.23 -29.94 46.34
C THR A 222 2.70 -29.77 45.90
N SER A 223 3.31 -28.58 46.06
CA SER A 223 4.20 -28.09 47.13
C SER A 223 5.61 -28.70 47.24
N SER A 224 6.62 -27.81 47.38
CA SER A 224 7.97 -27.96 47.96
C SER A 224 8.93 -28.94 47.25
N THR A 225 10.25 -28.75 47.11
CA THR A 225 11.33 -27.88 47.64
C THR A 225 12.56 -28.24 46.78
N ASP A 226 13.30 -27.27 46.24
CA ASP A 226 14.61 -26.80 46.75
C ASP A 226 15.83 -27.58 46.22
N ASP A 227 16.96 -26.87 46.23
CA ASP A 227 18.36 -27.24 45.96
C ASP A 227 18.89 -27.18 44.52
N GLY A 228 19.82 -26.23 44.32
CA GLY A 228 21.09 -26.59 43.68
C GLY A 228 21.67 -25.66 42.60
N VAL A 229 22.11 -24.47 42.98
CA VAL A 229 23.45 -23.88 42.70
C VAL A 229 24.25 -24.46 41.50
N ASN A 230 24.55 -23.68 40.45
CA ASN A 230 25.73 -22.81 40.37
C ASN A 230 25.97 -22.20 38.96
N GLU A 231 26.49 -20.97 38.97
CA GLU A 231 27.45 -20.29 38.07
C GLU A 231 28.15 -21.14 36.99
N SER A 232 28.57 -20.67 35.82
CA SER A 232 28.91 -19.33 35.30
C SER A 232 29.35 -19.50 33.82
N SER A 233 29.57 -18.35 33.16
CA SER A 233 30.58 -18.11 32.13
C SER A 233 30.15 -18.22 30.66
N GLN A 234 29.99 -17.03 30.06
CA GLN A 234 30.21 -16.77 28.63
C GLN A 234 31.67 -17.10 28.24
N PRO A 235 31.95 -17.22 26.93
CA PRO A 235 32.79 -16.19 26.34
C PRO A 235 32.47 -15.78 24.88
N GLN A 236 32.82 -14.52 24.62
CA GLN A 236 33.26 -13.83 23.40
C GLN A 236 32.38 -13.82 22.15
#